data_AF-A0A1B6JKA8-F1
#
_entry.id   AF-A0A1B6JKA8-F1
#
_cell.length_a   1.000
_cell.length_b   1.000
_cell.length_c   1.000
_cell.angle_alpha   90.00
_cell.angle_beta   90.00
_cell.angle_gamma   90.00
#
_symmetry.space_group_name_H-M   'P 1'
#
loop_
_entity.id
_entity.type
_entity.pdbx_description
1 polymer ?
#
loop_
_entity_poly.entity_id
_entity_poly.type
_entity_poly.pdbx_seq_one_letter_code
_entity_poly.pdbx_strand_id
1 'polypeptide(L)'
;HIGTANSLITIRVIQGLFEGVTYPSIIAVWSRWAPPQERARLVTIAFSGSYFATVVTPPVLRLIVKTLGWSYVFYITSIMGFIWFAVWWTVVKDKPEDDSHISTEELKYLRENLDCGPN
;
A
#
# COMPACT_ATOMS: atom_id res chain seq x y z
N HIS A 1 -35.72 -0.56 -6.21
CA HIS A 1 -35.01 0.74 -6.21
C HIS A 1 -34.42 1.15 -4.86
N ILE A 2 -35.02 0.80 -3.70
CA ILE A 2 -34.51 1.20 -2.37
C ILE A 2 -33.30 0.35 -1.92
N GLY A 3 -33.29 -0.96 -2.23
CA GLY A 3 -32.21 -1.87 -1.83
C GLY A 3 -30.85 -1.59 -2.47
N THR A 4 -30.82 -1.10 -3.71
CA THR A 4 -29.57 -0.78 -4.42
C THR A 4 -28.87 0.46 -3.84
N ALA A 5 -29.64 1.45 -3.37
CA ALA A 5 -29.07 2.65 -2.75
C ALA A 5 -28.38 2.33 -1.43
N ASN A 6 -29.02 1.51 -0.57
CA ASN A 6 -28.43 1.10 0.70
C ASN A 6 -27.12 0.31 0.51
N SER A 7 -27.08 -0.61 -0.47
CA SER A 7 -25.86 -1.36 -0.77
C SER A 7 -24.70 -0.45 -1.23
N LEU A 8 -24.98 0.54 -2.07
CA LEU A 8 -23.96 1.49 -2.53
C LEU A 8 -23.44 2.35 -1.38
N ILE A 9 -24.32 2.82 -0.49
CA ILE A 9 -23.93 3.59 0.69
C ILE A 9 -23.02 2.77 1.60
N THR A 10 -23.39 1.52 1.90
CA THR A 10 -22.56 0.63 2.72
C THR A 10 -21.17 0.42 2.10
N ILE A 11 -21.09 0.14 0.79
CA ILE A 11 -19.80 -0.02 0.10
C ILE A 11 -18.95 1.25 0.21
N ARG A 12 -19.56 2.43 0.05
CA ARG A 12 -18.86 3.72 0.15
C ARG A 12 -18.33 3.99 1.55
N VAL A 13 -19.09 3.67 2.59
CA VAL A 13 -18.65 3.80 3.99
C VAL A 13 -17.43 2.91 4.23
N ILE A 14 -17.49 1.66 3.76
CA ILE A 14 -16.39 0.69 3.89
C ILE A 14 -15.14 1.18 3.15
N GLN A 15 -15.29 1.67 1.92
CA GLN A 15 -14.17 2.22 1.15
C GLN A 15 -13.52 3.42 1.86
N GLY A 16 -14.33 4.37 2.35
CA GLY A 16 -13.82 5.54 3.07
C GLY A 16 -13.08 5.17 4.36
N LEU A 17 -13.56 4.16 5.08
CA LEU A 17 -12.87 3.67 6.27
C LEU A 17 -11.48 3.10 5.93
N PHE A 18 -11.38 2.26 4.91
CA PHE A 18 -10.10 1.67 4.50
C PHE A 18 -9.11 2.73 3.98
N GLU A 19 -9.57 3.66 3.15
CA GLU A 19 -8.72 4.75 2.66
C GLU A 19 -8.21 5.65 3.80
N GLY A 20 -9.05 5.93 4.79
CA GLY A 20 -8.67 6.74 5.96
C GLY A 20 -7.63 6.08 6.86
N VAL A 21 -7.66 4.76 7.00
CA VAL A 21 -6.68 4.00 7.82
C VAL A 21 -5.38 3.76 7.07
N THR A 22 -5.40 3.74 5.74
CA THR A 22 -4.22 3.40 4.92
C THR A 22 -3.05 4.35 5.15
N TYR A 23 -3.28 5.67 5.16
CA TYR A 23 -2.22 6.66 5.34
C TYR A 23 -1.47 6.55 6.69
N PRO A 24 -2.16 6.53 7.86
CA PRO A 24 -1.46 6.37 9.14
C PRO A 24 -0.79 5.00 9.28
N SER A 25 -1.38 3.93 8.74
CA SER A 25 -0.77 2.60 8.74
C SER A 25 0.54 2.56 7.96
N ILE A 26 0.59 3.15 6.76
CA ILE A 26 1.82 3.28 5.96
C ILE A 26 2.90 3.97 6.78
N ILE A 27 2.58 5.13 7.34
CA ILE A 27 3.49 5.94 8.16
C ILE A 27 4.02 5.15 9.36
N ALA A 28 3.18 4.35 10.03
CA ALA A 28 3.57 3.51 11.17
C ALA A 28 4.51 2.36 10.78
N VAL A 29 4.28 1.70 9.64
CA VAL A 29 5.17 0.65 9.13
C VAL A 29 6.55 1.24 8.82
N TRP A 30 6.59 2.36 8.08
CA TRP A 30 7.87 3.01 7.74
C TRP A 30 8.62 3.53 8.97
N SER A 31 7.94 3.93 10.05
CA SER A 31 8.64 4.34 11.29
C SER A 31 9.38 3.21 12.00
N ARG A 32 9.01 1.95 11.74
CA ARG A 32 9.69 0.78 12.32
C ARG A 32 10.78 0.23 11.39
N TRP A 33 10.67 0.49 10.09
CA TRP A 33 11.51 -0.10 9.05
C TRP A 33 12.53 0.87 8.42
N ALA A 34 12.43 2.18 8.64
CA ALA A 34 13.34 3.16 8.05
C ALA A 34 13.74 4.26 9.03
N PRO A 35 15.03 4.64 9.10
CA PRO A 35 15.48 5.78 9.90
C PRO A 35 14.87 7.10 9.39
N PRO A 36 14.80 8.15 10.23
CA PRO A 36 14.13 9.41 9.91
C PRO A 36 14.60 10.05 8.60
N GLN A 37 15.88 9.93 8.27
CA GLN A 37 16.49 10.49 7.06
C GLN A 37 16.05 9.76 5.78
N GLU A 38 15.84 8.44 5.83
CA GLU A 38 15.51 7.62 4.65
C GLU A 38 14.01 7.45 4.44
N ARG A 39 13.22 7.58 5.52
CA ARG A 39 11.77 7.51 5.51
C ARG A 39 11.13 8.46 4.50
N ALA A 40 11.58 9.70 4.42
CA ALA A 40 11.04 10.69 3.48
C ALA A 40 11.27 10.28 2.02
N ARG A 41 12.44 9.70 1.72
CA ARG A 41 12.79 9.22 0.38
C ARG A 41 11.92 8.04 -0.04
N LEU A 42 11.72 7.07 0.86
CA LEU A 42 10.88 5.91 0.64
C LEU A 42 9.40 6.28 0.42
N VAL A 43 8.88 7.19 1.25
CA VAL A 43 7.54 7.74 1.09
C VAL A 43 7.39 8.47 -0.25
N THR A 44 8.39 9.26 -0.66
CA THR A 44 8.36 9.97 -1.96
C THR A 44 8.37 9.00 -3.15
N ILE A 45 9.13 7.90 -3.05
CA ILE A 45 9.13 6.83 -4.07
C ILE A 45 7.75 6.15 -4.13
N ALA A 46 7.13 5.86 -2.98
CA ALA A 46 5.79 5.27 -2.94
C ALA A 46 4.75 6.20 -3.60
N PHE A 47 4.78 7.50 -3.28
CA PHE A 47 3.87 8.48 -3.87
C PHE A 47 4.12 8.73 -5.36
N SER A 48 5.36 8.62 -5.85
CA SER A 48 5.66 8.74 -7.28
C SER A 48 4.93 7.68 -8.11
N GLY A 49 4.80 6.46 -7.57
CA GLY A 49 4.01 5.38 -8.15
C GLY A 49 2.52 5.73 -8.27
N SER A 50 1.94 6.46 -7.29
CA SER A 50 0.54 6.90 -7.35
C SER A 50 0.28 7.89 -8.49
N TYR A 51 1.22 8.81 -8.76
CA TYR A 51 1.11 9.72 -9.90
C TYR A 51 1.16 8.96 -11.24
N PHE A 52 2.07 7.99 -11.35
CA PHE A 52 2.13 7.14 -12.54
C PHE A 52 0.83 6.36 -12.76
N ALA A 53 0.28 5.75 -11.69
CA ALA A 53 -1.00 5.05 -11.76
C ALA A 53 -2.13 5.97 -12.22
N THR A 54 -2.19 7.21 -11.73
CA THR A 54 -3.23 8.18 -12.11
C THR A 54 -3.22 8.48 -13.62
N VAL A 55 -2.06 8.42 -14.27
CA VAL A 55 -1.91 8.65 -15.72
C VAL A 55 -2.23 7.38 -16.52
N VAL A 56 -1.80 6.21 -16.04
CA VAL A 56 -1.88 4.96 -16.80
C VAL A 56 -3.20 4.21 -16.59
N THR A 57 -3.80 4.29 -15.40
CA THR A 57 -5.04 3.58 -15.09
C THR A 57 -6.22 3.99 -15.99
N PRO A 58 -6.51 5.28 -16.24
CA PRO A 58 -7.65 5.67 -17.07
C PRO A 58 -7.68 5.07 -18.50
N PRO A 59 -6.58 5.11 -19.29
CA PRO A 59 -6.59 4.48 -20.61
C PRO A 59 -6.70 2.95 -20.55
N VAL A 60 -6.07 2.31 -19.56
CA VAL A 60 -6.17 0.85 -19.35
C VAL A 60 -7.60 0.44 -19.02
N LEU A 61 -8.25 1.16 -18.10
CA LEU A 61 -9.65 0.92 -17.75
C LEU A 61 -10.56 1.08 -18.95
N ARG A 62 -10.38 2.15 -19.74
CA ARG A 62 -11.18 2.38 -20.95
C ARG A 62 -11.04 1.25 -21.96
N LEU A 63 -9.83 0.71 -22.14
CA LEU A 63 -9.58 -0.41 -23.03
C LEU A 63 -10.32 -1.67 -22.56
N ILE A 64 -10.22 -2.01 -21.26
CA ILE A 64 -10.88 -3.16 -20.66
C ILE A 64 -12.41 -3.05 -20.79
N VAL A 65 -12.98 -1.88 -20.49
CA VAL A 65 -14.44 -1.67 -20.60
C VAL A 65 -14.91 -1.86 -22.05
N LYS A 66 -14.12 -1.40 -23.03
CA LYS A 66 -14.46 -1.52 -24.46
C LYS A 66 -14.40 -2.96 -24.97
N THR A 67 -13.47 -3.77 -24.47
CA THR A 67 -13.25 -5.14 -24.98
C THR A 67 -14.01 -6.21 -24.21
N LEU A 68 -14.02 -6.12 -22.87
CA LEU A 68 -14.54 -7.15 -21.97
C LEU A 68 -15.78 -6.70 -21.19
N GLY A 69 -16.05 -5.39 -21.14
CA GLY A 69 -17.14 -4.80 -20.39
C GLY A 69 -16.75 -4.34 -18.99
N TRP A 70 -17.63 -3.55 -18.37
CA TRP A 70 -17.34 -2.84 -17.13
C TRP A 70 -17.12 -3.75 -15.92
N SER A 71 -17.79 -4.90 -15.85
CA SER A 71 -17.63 -5.84 -14.73
C SER A 71 -16.22 -6.42 -14.64
N TYR A 72 -15.51 -6.57 -15.76
CA TYR A 72 -14.15 -7.12 -15.79
C TYR A 72 -13.09 -6.18 -15.22
N VAL A 73 -13.38 -4.87 -15.18
CA VAL A 73 -12.52 -3.91 -14.49
C VAL A 73 -12.35 -4.32 -13.03
N PHE A 74 -13.45 -4.61 -12.33
CA PHE A 74 -13.40 -5.01 -10.92
C PHE A 74 -12.67 -6.32 -10.72
N TYR A 75 -12.91 -7.32 -11.56
CA TYR A 75 -12.22 -8.60 -11.44
C TYR A 75 -10.71 -8.46 -11.62
N ILE A 76 -10.27 -7.76 -12.66
CA ILE A 76 -8.83 -7.56 -12.95
C ILE A 76 -8.16 -6.75 -11.83
N THR A 77 -8.75 -5.62 -11.43
CA THR A 77 -8.15 -4.77 -10.38
C THR A 77 -8.12 -5.47 -9.02
N SER A 78 -9.14 -6.29 -8.72
CA SER A 78 -9.19 -7.03 -7.46
C SER A 78 -8.14 -8.16 -7.44
N ILE A 79 -8.02 -8.94 -8.51
CA ILE A 79 -7.01 -10.01 -8.62
C ILE A 79 -5.60 -9.41 -8.50
N MET A 80 -5.33 -8.30 -9.19
CA MET A 80 -4.04 -7.61 -9.09
C MET A 80 -3.76 -7.12 -7.67
N GLY A 81 -4.78 -6.60 -6.97
CA GLY A 81 -4.68 -6.21 -5.56
C GLY A 81 -4.39 -7.40 -4.63
N PHE A 82 -5.04 -8.55 -4.86
CA PHE A 82 -4.76 -9.77 -4.09
C PHE A 82 -3.35 -10.31 -4.32
N ILE A 83 -2.86 -10.29 -5.57
CA ILE A 83 -1.47 -10.67 -5.88
C ILE A 83 -0.50 -9.73 -5.16
N TRP A 84 -0.73 -8.42 -5.23
CA TRP A 84 0.08 -7.45 -4.51
C TRP A 84 0.07 -7.67 -3.00
N PHE A 85 -1.11 -7.92 -2.41
CA PHE A 85 -1.24 -8.24 -1.00
C PHE A 85 -0.48 -9.52 -0.63
N ALA A 86 -0.55 -10.58 -1.44
CA ALA A 86 0.18 -11.80 -1.20
C ALA A 86 1.70 -11.57 -1.24
N VAL A 87 2.20 -10.81 -2.21
CA VAL A 87 3.62 -10.41 -2.27
C VAL A 87 3.99 -9.60 -1.04
N TRP A 88 3.19 -8.60 -0.68
CA TRP A 88 3.41 -7.77 0.51
C TRP A 88 3.46 -8.60 1.79
N TRP A 89 2.53 -9.54 1.96
CA TRP A 89 2.49 -10.45 3.10
C TRP A 89 3.73 -11.35 3.19
N THR A 90 4.29 -11.76 2.05
CA THR A 90 5.51 -12.57 2.05
C THR A 90 6.80 -11.76 2.26
N VAL A 91 6.82 -10.51 1.82
CA VAL A 91 8.03 -9.66 1.79
C VAL A 91 8.13 -8.77 3.03
N VAL A 92 7.01 -8.24 3.53
CA VAL A 92 7.00 -7.27 4.63
C VAL A 92 6.59 -7.97 5.91
N LYS A 93 7.58 -8.23 6.78
CA LYS A 93 7.34 -8.78 8.11
C LYS A 93 7.15 -7.67 9.15
N ASP A 94 6.44 -7.97 10.23
CA ASP A 94 6.12 -6.98 11.29
C ASP A 94 7.35 -6.56 12.12
N LYS A 95 8.43 -7.35 12.10
CA LYS A 95 9.68 -7.06 12.81
C LYS A 95 10.87 -7.27 11.87
N PRO A 96 11.82 -6.30 11.83
CA PRO A 96 13.08 -6.50 11.11
C PRO A 96 13.89 -7.67 11.69
N GLU A 97 13.67 -8.04 12.95
CA GLU A 97 14.32 -9.17 13.63
C GLU A 97 13.84 -10.56 13.16
N ASP A 98 12.63 -10.65 12.60
CA ASP A 98 12.05 -11.91 12.09
C ASP A 98 12.31 -12.11 10.58
N ASP A 99 13.02 -11.17 9.95
CA ASP A 99 13.38 -11.25 8.55
C ASP A 99 14.72 -11.97 8.37
N SER A 100 14.67 -13.16 7.76
CA SER A 100 15.87 -13.96 7.48
C SER A 100 16.73 -13.37 6.34
N HIS A 101 16.24 -12.34 5.65
CA HIS A 101 16.94 -11.64 4.57
C HIS A 101 17.60 -10.33 5.00
N ILE A 102 17.40 -9.86 6.24
CA ILE A 102 18.07 -8.65 6.70
C ILE A 102 19.56 -8.94 6.96
N SER A 103 20.42 -8.14 6.35
CA SER A 103 21.86 -8.24 6.60
C SER A 103 22.16 -7.79 8.03
N THR A 104 23.09 -8.46 8.71
CA THR A 104 23.54 -8.09 10.07
C THR A 104 23.99 -6.63 10.15
N GLU A 105 24.50 -6.09 9.02
CA GLU A 105 24.88 -4.69 8.87
C GLU A 105 23.68 -3.72 8.85
N GLU A 106 22.57 -4.10 8.19
CA GLU A 106 21.34 -3.28 8.16
C GLU A 106 20.65 -3.26 9.53
N LEU A 107 20.63 -4.40 10.23
CA LEU A 107 20.07 -4.48 11.59
C LEU A 107 20.88 -3.61 12.56
N LYS A 108 22.21 -3.63 12.46
CA LYS A 108 23.09 -2.75 13.24
C LYS A 108 22.88 -1.28 12.92
N TYR A 109 22.77 -0.92 11.63
CA TYR A 109 22.49 0.45 11.18
C TYR A 109 21.13 0.95 11.69
N LEU A 110 20.08 0.12 11.62
CA LEU A 110 18.75 0.45 12.16
C LEU A 110 18.79 0.67 13.67
N ARG A 111 19.45 -0.21 14.43
CA ARG A 111 19.58 -0.07 15.90
C ARG A 111 20.36 1.20 16.29
N GLU A 112 21.45 1.52 15.59
CA GLU A 112 22.24 2.72 15.87
C GLU A 112 21.53 4.03 15.48
N ASN A 113 20.68 4.02 14.45
CA ASN A 113 20.01 5.23 13.94
C ASN A 113 18.55 5.42 14.43
N LEU A 114 17.90 4.38 14.97
CA LEU A 114 16.59 4.51 15.62
C LEU A 114 16.72 4.98 17.09
N ASP A 115 17.81 4.66 17.78
CA ASP A 115 18.03 4.97 19.21
C ASP A 115 18.81 6.28 19.48
N CYS A 116 19.10 7.12 18.48
CA CYS A 116 19.78 8.39 18.73
C CYS A 116 18.81 9.50 19.16
N GLY A 117 18.19 9.31 20.33
CA GLY A 117 17.78 10.40 21.22
C GLY A 117 18.64 10.32 22.47
N PRO A 118 19.39 11.37 22.88
CA PRO A 118 20.17 11.30 24.09
C PRO A 118 19.23 11.18 25.29
N ASN A 119 19.65 10.35 26.26
CA ASN A 119 19.04 10.19 27.58
C ASN A 119 18.68 11.54 28.24
#